data_AF-A0A3Q9XZP0-F1
#
_entry.id   AF-A0A3Q9XZP0-F1
#
_cell.length_a   1.000
_cell.length_b   1.000
_cell.length_c   1.000
_cell.angle_alpha   90.00
_cell.angle_beta   90.00
_cell.angle_gamma   90.00
#
_symmetry.space_group_name_H-M   'P 1'
#
loop_
_entity.id
_entity.type
_entity.pdbx_description
1 polymer ?
#
loop_
_entity_poly.entity_id
_entity_poly.type
_entity_poly.pdbx_seq_one_letter_code
_entity_poly.pdbx_strand_id
1 'polypeptide(L)'
;MIEWKQLEEEFDKLFVENVGQPAKPVRLVVELFILQHMDGLSDENVVYRWVENLYRQCFCGYHHFQHELPIHPTFLIKWRSRLGEARFSKILQGTIAAAVLTGAVKKKP
;
A
#
# COMPACT_ATOMS: atom_id res chain seq x y z
N MET A 1 -3.70 -14.32 8.52
CA MET A 1 -3.37 -14.10 7.09
C MET A 1 -4.03 -12.78 6.71
N ILE A 2 -3.43 -11.91 5.90
CA ILE A 2 -4.12 -10.69 5.45
C ILE A 2 -5.22 -11.15 4.48
N GLU A 3 -6.48 -10.79 4.76
CA GLU A 3 -7.65 -11.12 3.92
C GLU A 3 -7.66 -10.23 2.67
N TRP A 4 -6.70 -10.46 1.76
CA TRP A 4 -6.50 -9.66 0.56
C TRP A 4 -7.74 -9.56 -0.32
N LYS A 5 -8.51 -10.65 -0.43
CA LYS A 5 -9.73 -10.71 -1.23
C LYS A 5 -10.81 -9.76 -0.70
N GLN A 6 -10.98 -9.71 0.63
CA GLN A 6 -11.95 -8.81 1.24
C GLN A 6 -11.54 -7.35 1.08
N LEU A 7 -10.24 -7.06 1.22
CA LEU A 7 -9.71 -5.74 0.93
C LEU A 7 -9.97 -5.37 -0.52
N GLU A 8 -9.56 -6.19 -1.48
CA GLU A 8 -9.82 -5.98 -2.91
C GLU A 8 -11.29 -5.72 -3.22
N GLU A 9 -12.22 -6.50 -2.66
CA GLU A 9 -13.66 -6.27 -2.82
C GLU A 9 -14.17 -4.97 -2.18
N GLU A 10 -13.62 -4.54 -1.04
CA GLU A 10 -13.94 -3.25 -0.44
C GLU A 10 -13.39 -2.07 -1.25
N PHE A 11 -12.21 -2.26 -1.84
CA PHE A 11 -11.53 -1.25 -2.65
C PHE A 11 -12.09 -1.15 -4.07
N ASP A 12 -12.51 -2.26 -4.69
CA ASP A 12 -13.15 -2.27 -6.01
C ASP A 12 -14.41 -1.41 -6.03
N LYS A 13 -15.17 -1.38 -4.93
CA LYS A 13 -16.35 -0.50 -4.76
C LYS A 13 -16.01 1.00 -4.83
N LEU A 14 -14.74 1.37 -4.68
CA LEU A 14 -14.25 2.76 -4.74
C LEU A 14 -13.69 3.13 -6.12
N PHE A 15 -13.47 2.14 -7.00
CA PHE A 15 -13.07 2.36 -8.38
C PHE A 15 -14.29 2.26 -9.29
N VAL A 16 -14.42 3.21 -10.22
CA VAL A 16 -15.46 3.14 -11.24
C VAL A 16 -14.96 2.19 -12.32
N GLU A 17 -15.71 1.11 -12.59
CA GLU A 17 -15.42 0.21 -13.70
C GLU A 17 -15.40 1.01 -15.02
N ASN A 18 -14.34 0.81 -15.82
CA ASN A 18 -14.20 1.33 -17.19
C ASN A 18 -14.08 2.87 -17.39
N VAL A 19 -13.66 3.63 -16.38
CA VAL A 19 -13.33 5.06 -16.57
C VAL A 19 -11.95 5.43 -16.02
N GLY A 20 -10.97 5.65 -16.93
CA GLY A 20 -9.65 6.19 -16.60
C GLY A 20 -8.51 5.17 -16.60
N GLN A 21 -7.39 5.51 -15.94
CA GLN A 21 -6.20 4.64 -15.84
C GLN A 21 -6.54 3.39 -15.02
N PRO A 22 -6.14 2.17 -15.46
CA PRO A 22 -6.46 0.94 -14.75
C PRO A 22 -6.00 1.03 -13.29
N ALA A 23 -6.86 0.57 -12.38
CA ALA A 23 -6.56 0.54 -10.97
C ALA A 23 -5.26 -0.26 -10.77
N LYS A 24 -4.24 0.41 -10.20
CA LYS A 24 -3.02 -0.26 -9.77
C LYS A 24 -3.40 -1.30 -8.70
N PRO A 25 -2.63 -2.41 -8.56
CA PRO A 25 -2.97 -3.46 -7.61
C PRO A 25 -3.19 -2.88 -6.21
N VAL A 26 -4.37 -3.14 -5.63
CA VAL A 26 -4.73 -2.70 -4.26
C VAL A 26 -3.65 -3.10 -3.27
N ARG A 27 -3.12 -4.31 -3.44
CA ARG A 27 -2.02 -4.87 -2.67
C ARG A 27 -0.79 -3.96 -2.63
N LEU A 28 -0.32 -3.49 -3.79
CA LEU A 28 0.82 -2.56 -3.89
C LEU A 28 0.56 -1.29 -3.08
N VAL A 29 -0.63 -0.73 -3.18
CA VAL A 29 -0.98 0.51 -2.48
C VAL A 29 -1.00 0.30 -0.96
N VAL A 30 -1.62 -0.78 -0.50
CA VAL A 30 -1.68 -1.16 0.92
C VAL A 30 -0.28 -1.41 1.48
N GLU A 31 0.58 -2.12 0.73
CA GLU A 31 1.96 -2.39 1.13
C GLU A 31 2.82 -1.12 1.18
N LEU A 32 2.63 -0.18 0.23
CA LEU A 32 3.26 1.13 0.30
C LEU A 32 2.82 1.92 1.54
N PHE A 33 1.54 1.87 1.92
CA PHE A 33 1.08 2.51 3.16
C PHE A 33 1.64 1.86 4.42
N ILE A 34 1.82 0.53 4.43
CA ILE A 34 2.51 -0.18 5.52
C ILE A 34 3.96 0.30 5.63
N LEU A 35 4.70 0.32 4.52
CA LEU A 35 6.08 0.80 4.48
C LEU A 35 6.18 2.26 4.94
N GLN A 36 5.23 3.09 4.51
CA GLN A 36 5.14 4.48 4.92
C GLN A 36 5.01 4.60 6.45
N HIS A 37 4.11 3.83 7.05
CA HIS A 37 3.87 3.85 8.49
C HIS A 37 5.04 3.28 9.28
N MET A 38 5.65 2.19 8.80
CA MET A 38 6.79 1.54 9.45
C MET A 38 8.04 2.44 9.50
N ASP A 39 8.30 3.17 8.43
CA ASP A 39 9.49 4.03 8.32
C ASP A 39 9.21 5.49 8.68
N GLY A 40 7.95 5.87 8.92
CA GLY A 40 7.54 7.25 9.18
C GLY A 40 7.78 8.19 7.99
N LEU A 41 7.60 7.70 6.75
CA LEU A 41 7.89 8.45 5.53
C LEU A 41 6.69 9.28 5.04
N SER A 42 6.96 10.28 4.22
CA SER A 42 5.92 10.99 3.44
C SER A 42 5.43 10.13 2.26
N ASP A 43 4.28 10.49 1.70
CA ASP A 43 3.69 9.81 0.52
C ASP A 43 4.65 9.83 -0.68
N GLU A 44 5.45 10.89 -0.82
CA GLU A 44 6.46 10.99 -1.87
C GLU A 44 7.66 10.11 -1.57
N ASN A 45 8.20 10.20 -0.36
CA ASN A 45 9.41 9.48 0.01
C ASN A 45 9.23 7.97 0.02
N VAL A 46 8.02 7.45 0.35
CA VAL A 46 7.80 6.01 0.33
C VAL A 46 7.91 5.41 -1.07
N VAL A 47 7.46 6.13 -2.10
CA VAL A 47 7.52 5.68 -3.50
C VAL A 47 8.97 5.74 -4.01
N TYR A 48 9.72 6.79 -3.70
CA TYR A 48 11.14 6.88 -4.08
C TYR A 48 11.98 5.80 -3.39
N ARG A 49 11.80 5.63 -2.08
CA ARG A 49 12.53 4.62 -1.31
C ARG A 49 12.17 3.19 -1.69
N TRP A 50 11.00 2.97 -2.28
CA TRP A 50 10.61 1.66 -2.81
C TRP A 50 11.52 1.23 -3.98
N VAL A 51 11.87 2.17 -4.87
CA VAL A 51 12.77 1.89 -6.01
C VAL A 51 14.19 1.59 -5.54
N GLU A 52 14.64 2.22 -4.45
CA GLU A 52 16.00 2.07 -3.94
C GLU A 52 16.27 0.70 -3.28
N ASN A 53 15.24 -0.08 -2.93
CA ASN A 53 15.40 -1.25 -2.09
C ASN A 53 14.65 -2.48 -2.61
N LEU A 54 15.42 -3.48 -3.06
CA LEU A 54 14.90 -4.76 -3.56
C LEU A 54 13.98 -5.47 -2.54
N TYR A 55 14.25 -5.38 -1.24
CA TYR A 55 13.41 -5.99 -0.22
C TYR A 55 11.99 -5.40 -0.20
N ARG A 56 11.84 -4.12 -0.50
CA ARG A 56 10.53 -3.45 -0.57
C ARG A 56 9.76 -3.88 -1.81
N GLN A 57 10.46 -4.09 -2.92
CA GLN A 57 9.85 -4.58 -4.15
C GLN A 57 9.41 -6.04 -4.00
N CYS A 58 10.25 -6.89 -3.41
CA CYS A 58 9.90 -8.26 -3.05
C CYS A 58 8.72 -8.33 -2.08
N PHE A 59 8.68 -7.44 -1.07
CA PHE A 59 7.54 -7.32 -0.17
C PHE A 59 6.25 -7.00 -0.94
N CYS A 60 6.36 -6.15 -1.97
CA CYS A 60 5.25 -5.82 -2.85
C CYS A 60 4.88 -6.90 -3.88
N GLY A 61 5.49 -8.09 -3.81
CA GLY A 61 5.23 -9.20 -4.74
C GLY A 61 5.97 -9.09 -6.08
N TYR A 62 6.95 -8.20 -6.22
CA TYR A 62 7.77 -8.10 -7.42
C TYR A 62 8.94 -9.08 -7.33
N HIS A 63 9.08 -9.95 -8.33
CA HIS A 63 10.17 -10.93 -8.42
C HIS A 63 11.43 -10.39 -9.11
N HIS A 64 11.31 -9.25 -9.81
CA HIS A 64 12.40 -8.62 -10.53
C HIS A 64 12.59 -7.19 -10.05
N PHE A 65 13.84 -6.75 -9.98
CA PHE A 65 14.17 -5.39 -9.59
C PHE A 65 13.68 -4.39 -10.64
N GLN A 66 12.85 -3.45 -10.20
CA GLN A 66 12.31 -2.35 -10.97
C GLN A 66 13.07 -1.07 -10.62
N HIS A 67 13.55 -0.37 -11.65
CA HIS A 67 14.20 0.95 -11.49
C HIS A 67 13.22 2.11 -11.64
N GLU A 68 11.99 1.82 -12.06
CA GLU A 68 10.95 2.83 -12.26
C GLU A 68 10.01 2.90 -11.07
N LEU A 69 9.44 4.09 -10.87
CA LEU A 69 8.45 4.30 -9.82
C LEU A 69 7.19 3.49 -10.14
N PRO A 70 6.66 2.70 -9.19
CA PRO A 70 5.53 1.82 -9.45
C PRO A 70 4.23 2.62 -9.64
N ILE A 71 4.16 3.80 -9.02
CA ILE A 71 3.07 4.78 -9.08
C ILE A 71 3.64 6.20 -8.98
N HIS A 72 2.89 7.19 -9.46
CA HIS A 72 3.21 8.58 -9.18
C HIS A 72 2.86 8.92 -7.71
N PRO A 73 3.68 9.67 -6.96
CA PRO A 73 3.41 10.00 -5.56
C PRO A 73 2.03 10.59 -5.27
N THR A 74 1.54 11.46 -6.14
CA THR A 74 0.20 12.06 -6.02
C THR A 74 -0.94 11.04 -6.09
N PHE A 75 -0.67 9.81 -6.54
CA PHE A 75 -1.63 8.72 -6.51
C PHE A 75 -2.00 8.33 -5.08
N LEU A 76 -1.05 8.28 -4.15
CA LEU A 76 -1.30 7.97 -2.73
C LEU A 76 -2.14 9.06 -2.06
N ILE A 77 -1.90 10.32 -2.40
CA ILE A 77 -2.68 11.47 -1.91
C ILE A 77 -4.14 11.36 -2.40
N LYS A 78 -4.34 11.10 -3.70
CA LYS A 78 -5.68 10.89 -4.28
C LYS A 78 -6.37 9.68 -3.67
N TRP A 79 -5.63 8.61 -3.40
CA TRP A 79 -6.14 7.40 -2.74
C TRP A 79 -6.63 7.69 -1.33
N ARG A 80 -5.84 8.39 -0.52
CA ARG A 80 -6.22 8.78 0.85
C ARG A 80 -7.48 9.66 0.84
N SER A 81 -7.56 10.61 -0.10
CA SER A 81 -8.73 11.46 -0.26
C SER A 81 -10.00 10.69 -0.65
N ARG A 82 -9.91 9.69 -1.53
CA ARG A 82 -11.06 8.85 -1.95
C ARG A 82 -11.59 7.95 -0.84
N LEU A 83 -10.71 7.43 0.00
CA LEU A 83 -11.08 6.55 1.12
C LEU A 83 -11.68 7.32 2.31
N GLY A 84 -11.24 8.56 2.50
CA GLY A 84 -11.47 9.32 3.72
C GLY A 84 -10.62 8.80 4.88
N GLU A 85 -10.14 9.72 5.72
CA GLU A 85 -9.18 9.41 6.79
C GLU A 85 -9.66 8.33 7.76
N ALA A 86 -10.95 8.34 8.12
CA ALA A 86 -11.53 7.39 9.07
C ALA A 86 -11.52 5.95 8.53
N ARG A 87 -11.88 5.75 7.27
CA ARG A 87 -11.89 4.41 6.64
C ARG A 87 -10.48 3.94 6.35
N PHE A 88 -9.63 4.84 5.87
CA PHE A 88 -8.22 4.58 5.62
C PHE A 88 -7.48 4.12 6.89
N SER A 89 -7.63 4.87 7.99
CA SER A 89 -7.00 4.53 9.27
C SER A 89 -7.45 3.17 9.79
N LYS A 90 -8.74 2.84 9.68
CA LYS A 90 -9.28 1.54 10.12
C LYS A 90 -8.72 0.38 9.29
N ILE A 91 -8.65 0.54 7.97
CA ILE A 91 -8.06 -0.47 7.09
C ILE A 91 -6.56 -0.63 7.39
N LEU A 92 -5.83 0.48 7.50
CA LEU A 92 -4.39 0.46 7.79
C LEU A 92 -4.09 -0.19 9.13
N GLN A 93 -4.85 0.13 10.18
CA GLN A 93 -4.73 -0.53 11.49
C GLN A 93 -5.05 -2.02 11.40
N GLY A 94 -6.08 -2.42 10.65
CA GLY A 94 -6.41 -3.82 10.40
C GLY A 94 -5.27 -4.57 9.70
N THR A 95 -4.69 -3.98 8.65
CA THR A 95 -3.60 -4.59 7.90
C THR A 95 -2.30 -4.61 8.69
N ILE A 96 -1.98 -3.57 9.47
CA ILE A 96 -0.81 -3.57 10.37
C ILE A 96 -0.99 -4.60 11.48
N ALA A 97 -2.16 -4.69 12.11
CA ALA A 97 -2.43 -5.70 13.12
C ALA A 97 -2.27 -7.11 12.56
N ALA A 98 -2.79 -7.37 11.35
CA ALA A 98 -2.59 -8.63 10.66
C ALA A 98 -1.09 -8.88 10.34
N ALA A 99 -0.38 -7.87 9.84
CA ALA A 99 1.04 -7.98 9.49
C ALA A 99 1.94 -8.25 10.73
N VAL A 100 1.66 -7.58 11.85
CA VAL A 100 2.35 -7.79 13.14
C VAL A 100 2.05 -9.18 13.69
N LEU A 101 0.79 -9.64 13.65
CA LEU A 101 0.40 -10.98 14.10
C LEU A 101 1.05 -12.09 13.25
N THR A 102 1.28 -11.84 11.96
CA THR A 102 1.99 -12.78 11.08
C THR A 102 3.52 -12.77 11.22
N GLY A 103 4.07 -11.92 12.11
CA GLY A 103 5.52 -11.82 12.32
C GLY A 103 6.30 -11.12 11.20
N ALA A 104 5.60 -10.57 10.20
CA ALA A 104 6.20 -9.82 9.09
C ALA A 104 6.72 -8.44 9.53
N VAL A 105 6.20 -7.91 10.64
CA VAL A 105 6.59 -6.61 11.19
C VAL A 105 6.88 -6.76 12.68
N LYS A 106 8.14 -6.54 13.08
CA LYS A 106 8.49 -6.38 14.50
C LYS A 106 8.09 -4.98 14.94
N LYS A 107 7.26 -4.88 15.98
CA LYS A 107 6.97 -3.61 16.66
C LYS A 107 8.29 -3.03 17.14
N LYS A 108 8.67 -1.86 16.62
CA LYS A 108 9.84 -1.14 17.13
C LYS A 108 9.50 -0.69 18.56
N PRO A 109 10.34 -1.02 19.56
CA PRO A 109 10.09 -0.68 20.96
C PRO A 109 10.07 0.83 21.20
#